data_AF-S5ALS8-F1
#
_entry.id   AF-S5ALS8-F1
#
_cell.length_a   1.000
_cell.length_b   1.000
_cell.length_c   1.000
_cell.angle_alpha   90.00
_cell.angle_beta   90.00
_cell.angle_gamma   90.00
#
_symmetry.space_group_name_H-M   'P 1'
#
loop_
_entity.id
_entity.type
_entity.pdbx_description
1 polymer ?
#
loop_
_entity_poly.entity_id
_entity_poly.type
_entity_poly.pdbx_seq_one_letter_code
_entity_poly.pdbx_strand_id
1 'polypeptide(L)'
;MKIERNLLLDYQAACKMLPNVKPRVVSSILNSLLDSIMGQVDILNMTADTPEPTIESCGITLSSSDIHSIRDTPDFGRIKTTPQGARILISLYQAGGLFSERDKKAKVEAVHDELIAYSESEAALIDETLAIKEAERKVKEEREERIKNPQNLSVTDFTYSLLNDIFFAHLGKCTGQQEMNIGGIPVTKTVLPHRSNSGKSHDFEVVFTFTDENGESQRIIKNSMYAGNRRNDADRNHGLPNSRGYR
;
A
#
# COMPACT_ATOMS: atom_id res chain seq x y z
N MET A 1 10.40 10.69 -11.31
CA MET A 1 9.06 10.16 -10.93
C MET A 1 9.26 8.75 -10.41
N LYS A 2 8.66 8.36 -9.27
CA LYS A 2 8.85 7.02 -8.69
C LYS A 2 7.91 6.02 -9.39
N ILE A 3 8.47 4.91 -9.89
CA ILE A 3 7.73 3.80 -10.52
C ILE A 3 6.85 3.13 -9.46
N GLU A 4 5.63 2.73 -9.85
CA GLU A 4 4.74 1.98 -8.97
C GLU A 4 5.37 0.67 -8.50
N ARG A 5 5.32 0.42 -7.20
CA ARG A 5 6.10 -0.64 -6.56
C ARG A 5 5.68 -2.05 -7.01
N ASN A 6 4.41 -2.23 -7.35
CA ASN A 6 3.89 -3.49 -7.89
C ASN A 6 4.50 -3.85 -9.25
N LEU A 7 4.97 -2.85 -10.02
CA LEU A 7 5.65 -3.04 -11.30
C LEU A 7 7.14 -3.37 -11.14
N LEU A 8 7.70 -3.21 -9.94
CA LEU A 8 9.10 -3.51 -9.69
C LEU A 8 9.36 -5.02 -9.53
N LEU A 9 10.53 -5.46 -9.99
CA LEU A 9 10.96 -6.85 -9.90
C LEU A 9 11.25 -7.22 -8.44
N ASP A 10 10.87 -8.44 -8.04
CA ASP A 10 11.23 -8.97 -6.72
C ASP A 10 12.75 -9.14 -6.62
N TYR A 11 13.36 -8.62 -5.56
CA TYR A 11 14.82 -8.66 -5.40
C TYR A 11 15.37 -10.10 -5.40
N GLN A 12 14.67 -11.06 -4.79
CA GLN A 12 15.14 -12.44 -4.81
C GLN A 12 15.04 -13.05 -6.20
N ALA A 13 14.03 -12.66 -6.99
CA ALA A 13 13.92 -13.08 -8.39
C ALA A 13 15.08 -12.49 -9.21
N ALA A 14 15.37 -11.20 -9.07
CA ALA A 14 16.49 -10.53 -9.74
C ALA A 14 17.83 -11.22 -9.43
N CYS A 15 18.11 -11.53 -8.16
CA CYS A 15 19.33 -12.24 -7.79
C CYS A 15 19.42 -13.66 -8.36
N LYS A 16 18.30 -14.38 -8.51
CA LYS A 16 18.27 -15.74 -9.08
C LYS A 16 18.52 -15.76 -10.58
N MET A 17 18.33 -14.63 -11.26
CA MET A 17 18.65 -14.44 -12.68
C MET A 17 20.15 -14.20 -12.94
N LEU A 18 20.98 -14.12 -11.88
CA LEU A 18 22.44 -14.10 -11.96
C LEU A 18 23.00 -15.52 -11.76
N PRO A 19 23.65 -16.12 -12.77
CA PRO A 19 24.21 -17.46 -12.64
C PRO A 19 25.28 -17.55 -11.56
N ASN A 20 25.35 -18.70 -10.89
CA ASN A 20 26.38 -19.03 -9.89
C ASN A 20 26.40 -18.13 -8.64
N VAL A 21 25.41 -17.25 -8.46
CA VAL A 21 25.34 -16.34 -7.32
C VAL A 21 24.06 -16.60 -6.52
N LYS A 22 24.20 -16.75 -5.20
CA LYS A 22 23.05 -16.98 -4.30
C LYS A 22 22.54 -15.65 -3.77
N PRO A 23 21.21 -15.42 -3.70
CA PRO A 23 20.65 -14.16 -3.16
C PRO A 23 21.17 -13.78 -1.77
N ARG A 24 21.42 -14.76 -0.89
CA ARG A 24 22.01 -14.52 0.44
C ARG A 24 23.43 -13.96 0.38
N VAL A 25 24.23 -14.41 -0.60
CA VAL A 25 25.59 -13.91 -0.81
C VAL A 25 25.54 -12.47 -1.32
N VAL A 26 24.67 -12.19 -2.31
CA VAL A 26 24.44 -10.82 -2.80
C VAL A 26 24.05 -9.90 -1.64
N SER A 27 23.07 -10.28 -0.82
CA SER A 27 22.66 -9.46 0.33
C SER A 27 23.79 -9.20 1.32
N SER A 28 24.63 -10.21 1.59
CA SER A 28 25.78 -10.04 2.48
C SER A 28 26.78 -9.04 1.93
N ILE A 29 27.09 -9.13 0.63
CA ILE A 29 28.02 -8.22 -0.04
C ILE A 29 27.46 -6.80 -0.05
N LEU A 30 26.21 -6.63 -0.47
CA LEU A 30 25.55 -5.33 -0.51
C LEU A 30 25.47 -4.68 0.89
N ASN A 31 25.24 -5.46 1.95
CA ASN A 31 25.30 -4.93 3.32
C ASN A 31 26.71 -4.44 3.67
N SER A 32 27.76 -5.21 3.37
CA SER A 32 29.14 -4.78 3.63
C SER A 32 29.56 -3.54 2.84
N LEU A 33 29.08 -3.42 1.60
CA LEU A 33 29.27 -2.21 0.78
C LEU A 33 28.54 -1.02 1.40
N LEU A 34 27.29 -1.19 1.81
CA LEU A 34 26.50 -0.15 2.47
C LEU A 34 27.14 0.30 3.79
N ASP A 35 27.60 -0.64 4.62
CA ASP A 35 28.30 -0.35 5.88
C ASP A 35 29.58 0.45 5.62
N SER A 36 30.29 0.14 4.54
CA SER A 36 31.50 0.88 4.13
C SER A 36 31.18 2.31 3.68
N ILE A 37 30.11 2.50 2.91
CA ILE A 37 29.62 3.83 2.50
C ILE A 37 29.19 4.63 3.72
N MET A 38 28.36 4.03 4.58
CA MET A 38 27.85 4.69 5.79
C MET A 38 28.96 4.98 6.81
N GLY A 39 30.03 4.18 6.85
CA GLY A 39 31.21 4.45 7.67
C GLY A 39 31.99 5.70 7.26
N GLN A 40 31.79 6.23 6.06
CA GLN A 40 32.37 7.51 5.62
C GLN A 40 31.53 8.72 6.01
N VAL A 41 30.29 8.50 6.47
CA VAL A 41 29.37 9.58 6.81
C VAL A 41 29.77 10.21 8.14
N ASP A 42 30.23 11.46 8.10
CA ASP A 42 30.40 12.28 9.30
C ASP A 42 29.07 12.95 9.68
N ILE A 43 28.27 12.24 10.48
CA ILE A 43 26.92 12.66 10.88
C ILE A 43 26.93 14.03 11.58
N LEU A 44 28.02 14.41 12.25
CA LEU A 44 28.11 15.68 12.98
C LEU A 44 28.32 16.88 12.05
N ASN A 45 28.84 16.66 10.84
CA ASN A 45 29.17 17.70 9.87
C ASN A 45 28.32 17.63 8.58
N MET A 46 27.35 16.72 8.51
CA MET A 46 26.42 16.63 7.38
C MET A 46 25.55 17.89 7.26
N THR A 47 25.55 18.47 6.07
CA THR A 47 24.62 19.53 5.64
C THR A 47 23.82 19.07 4.42
N ALA A 48 22.79 19.84 4.05
CA ALA A 48 21.99 19.55 2.86
C ALA A 48 22.81 19.54 1.54
N ASP A 49 23.95 20.24 1.52
CA ASP A 49 24.84 20.33 0.36
C ASP A 49 25.99 19.30 0.39
N THR A 50 26.06 18.46 1.42
CA THR A 50 27.10 17.44 1.53
C THR A 50 26.85 16.37 0.46
N PRO A 51 27.81 16.13 -0.47
CA PRO A 51 27.64 15.12 -1.49
C PRO A 51 27.53 13.73 -0.85
N GLU A 52 26.74 12.86 -1.47
CA GLU A 52 26.58 11.50 -1.00
C GLU A 52 27.93 10.76 -1.07
N PRO A 53 28.37 10.09 0.01
CA PRO A 53 29.62 9.33 -0.02
C PRO A 53 29.54 8.19 -1.03
N THR A 54 30.69 7.90 -1.63
CA THR A 54 30.82 6.83 -2.62
C THR A 54 32.01 5.94 -2.32
N ILE A 55 31.93 4.68 -2.76
CA ILE A 55 33.02 3.72 -2.71
C ILE A 55 33.30 3.17 -4.10
N GLU A 56 34.52 2.72 -4.33
CA GLU A 56 34.89 1.94 -5.51
C GLU A 56 34.80 0.44 -5.19
N SER A 57 34.05 -0.32 -5.98
CA SER A 57 33.96 -1.77 -5.88
C SER A 57 34.10 -2.40 -7.27
N CYS A 58 35.18 -3.15 -7.48
CA CYS A 58 35.46 -3.81 -8.76
C CYS A 58 35.45 -2.85 -9.97
N GLY A 59 35.87 -1.59 -9.78
CA GLY A 59 35.88 -0.56 -10.82
C GLY A 59 34.52 0.11 -11.07
N ILE A 60 33.57 -0.08 -10.15
CA ILE A 60 32.26 0.55 -10.15
C ILE A 60 32.17 1.47 -8.94
N THR A 61 31.95 2.76 -9.20
CA THR A 61 31.61 3.75 -8.16
C THR A 61 30.18 3.49 -7.68
N LEU A 62 29.99 3.36 -6.36
CA LEU A 62 28.69 3.10 -5.74
C LEU A 62 28.40 4.09 -4.61
N SER A 63 27.18 4.60 -4.57
CA SER A 63 26.62 5.35 -3.45
C SER A 63 25.65 4.50 -2.62
N SER A 64 25.08 5.07 -1.54
CA SER A 64 24.03 4.39 -0.78
C SER A 64 22.72 4.30 -1.59
N SER A 65 22.41 5.33 -2.39
CA SER A 65 21.26 5.40 -3.29
C SER A 65 21.31 4.33 -4.38
N ASP A 66 22.49 3.96 -4.85
CA ASP A 66 22.69 2.83 -5.76
C ASP A 66 22.31 1.50 -5.08
N ILE A 67 22.78 1.27 -3.86
CA ILE A 67 22.44 0.06 -3.09
C ILE A 67 20.93 0.00 -2.80
N HIS A 68 20.31 1.14 -2.47
CA HIS A 68 18.87 1.25 -2.28
C HIS A 68 18.06 1.06 -3.57
N SER A 69 18.63 1.36 -4.73
CA SER A 69 18.00 1.06 -6.03
C SER A 69 18.02 -0.44 -6.32
N ILE A 70 19.12 -1.13 -5.97
CA ILE A 70 19.20 -2.60 -6.04
C ILE A 70 18.20 -3.23 -5.06
N ARG A 71 18.07 -2.66 -3.85
CA ARG A 71 17.24 -3.14 -2.75
C ARG A 71 16.32 -2.05 -2.22
N ASP A 72 15.23 -1.79 -2.94
CA ASP A 72 14.16 -0.90 -2.50
C ASP A 72 13.39 -1.60 -1.36
N THR A 73 13.73 -1.25 -0.11
CA THR A 73 13.13 -1.75 1.12
C THR A 73 11.94 -0.89 1.54
N PRO A 74 10.71 -1.45 1.58
CA PRO A 74 9.54 -0.74 2.07
C PRO A 74 9.43 -0.87 3.61
N ASP A 75 8.62 -0.04 4.24
CA ASP A 75 8.23 -0.23 5.66
C ASP A 75 7.53 -1.59 5.87
N PHE A 76 6.73 -2.01 4.88
CA PHE A 76 6.04 -3.29 4.87
C PHE A 76 6.07 -3.93 3.47
N GLY A 77 6.33 -5.24 3.40
CA GLY A 77 6.29 -6.02 2.16
C GLY A 77 7.64 -6.53 1.69
N ARG A 78 7.68 -7.07 0.46
CA ARG A 78 8.89 -7.67 -0.12
C ARG A 78 9.83 -6.61 -0.67
N ILE A 79 11.13 -6.88 -0.59
CA ILE A 79 12.19 -6.05 -1.18
C ILE A 79 12.08 -6.11 -2.70
N LYS A 80 12.18 -4.95 -3.35
CA LYS A 80 12.10 -4.80 -4.80
C LYS A 80 13.42 -4.31 -5.36
N THR A 81 13.61 -4.48 -6.66
CA THR A 81 14.75 -3.97 -7.41
C THR A 81 14.21 -3.05 -8.50
N THR A 82 14.78 -1.84 -8.63
CA THR A 82 14.42 -0.91 -9.71
C THR A 82 15.14 -1.31 -11.01
N PRO A 83 14.72 -0.81 -12.19
CA PRO A 83 15.48 -1.01 -13.43
C PRO A 83 16.94 -0.51 -13.33
N GLN A 84 17.15 0.66 -12.72
CA GLN A 84 18.49 1.17 -12.41
C GLN A 84 19.24 0.21 -11.48
N GLY A 85 18.60 -0.27 -10.42
CA GLY A 85 19.17 -1.26 -9.51
C GLY A 85 19.56 -2.57 -10.22
N ALA A 86 18.72 -3.06 -11.13
CA ALA A 86 19.03 -4.23 -11.95
C ALA A 86 20.26 -3.99 -12.82
N ARG A 87 20.39 -2.80 -13.43
CA ARG A 87 21.57 -2.42 -14.22
C ARG A 87 22.86 -2.43 -13.37
N ILE A 88 22.82 -1.82 -12.18
CA ILE A 88 23.97 -1.81 -11.26
C ILE A 88 24.30 -3.23 -10.79
N LEU A 89 23.28 -4.03 -10.47
CA LEU A 89 23.43 -5.41 -10.06
C LEU A 89 24.09 -6.27 -11.16
N ILE A 90 23.69 -6.09 -12.42
CA ILE A 90 24.32 -6.72 -13.59
C ILE A 90 25.80 -6.29 -13.70
N SER A 91 26.09 -4.99 -13.60
CA SER A 91 27.46 -4.49 -13.68
C SER A 91 28.35 -5.07 -12.59
N LEU A 92 27.87 -5.11 -11.34
CA LEU A 92 28.60 -5.71 -10.22
C LEU A 92 28.85 -7.20 -10.42
N TYR A 93 27.86 -7.92 -10.97
CA TYR A 93 28.01 -9.33 -11.32
C TYR A 93 29.10 -9.54 -12.38
N GLN A 94 29.04 -8.79 -13.47
CA GLN A 94 29.98 -8.88 -14.59
C GLN A 94 31.41 -8.49 -14.19
N ALA A 95 31.55 -7.55 -13.25
CA ALA A 95 32.84 -7.17 -12.66
C ALA A 95 33.37 -8.17 -11.62
N GLY A 96 32.62 -9.24 -11.32
CA GLY A 96 33.00 -10.25 -10.35
C GLY A 96 32.79 -9.84 -8.88
N GLY A 97 32.14 -8.70 -8.62
CA GLY A 97 31.94 -8.14 -7.28
C GLY A 97 30.90 -8.89 -6.44
N LEU A 98 30.11 -9.79 -7.03
CA LEU A 98 29.03 -10.53 -6.34
C LEU A 98 29.39 -11.98 -5.99
N PHE A 99 30.62 -12.42 -6.22
CA PHE A 99 31.07 -13.76 -5.85
C PHE A 99 31.58 -13.79 -4.40
N SER A 100 31.26 -14.86 -3.68
CA SER A 100 31.82 -15.07 -2.34
C SER A 100 33.33 -15.31 -2.42
N GLU A 101 34.05 -15.17 -1.30
CA GLU A 101 35.48 -15.49 -1.28
C GLU A 101 35.79 -16.93 -1.70
N ARG A 102 34.87 -17.86 -1.43
CA ARG A 102 34.98 -19.27 -1.82
C ARG A 102 34.74 -19.48 -3.31
N ASP A 103 33.99 -18.59 -3.94
CA ASP A 103 33.57 -18.65 -5.33
C ASP A 103 34.30 -17.62 -6.21
N LYS A 104 35.38 -16.98 -5.73
CA LYS A 104 36.19 -16.01 -6.51
C LYS A 104 36.72 -16.55 -7.85
N LYS A 105 36.75 -17.88 -8.02
CA LYS A 105 37.15 -18.56 -9.27
C LYS A 105 35.97 -18.96 -10.16
N ALA A 106 34.73 -18.77 -9.69
CA ALA A 106 33.55 -19.00 -10.52
C ALA A 106 33.60 -18.05 -11.71
N LYS A 107 33.24 -18.58 -12.88
CA LYS A 107 33.21 -17.77 -14.11
C LYS A 107 31.92 -16.98 -14.15
N VAL A 108 32.03 -15.72 -14.57
CA VAL A 108 30.88 -14.92 -15.01
C VAL A 108 30.27 -15.63 -16.22
N GLU A 109 29.00 -15.94 -16.13
CA GLU A 109 28.21 -16.50 -17.24
C GLU A 109 27.23 -15.44 -17.76
N ALA A 110 26.53 -15.74 -18.85
CA ALA A 110 25.54 -14.83 -19.40
C ALA A 110 24.39 -14.61 -18.39
N VAL A 111 24.09 -13.35 -18.10
CA VAL A 111 22.91 -12.97 -17.31
C VAL A 111 21.65 -13.34 -18.07
N HIS A 112 20.60 -13.76 -17.37
CA HIS A 112 19.32 -14.07 -17.98
C HIS A 112 18.75 -12.87 -18.75
N ASP A 113 18.31 -13.09 -20.01
CA ASP A 113 17.82 -12.03 -20.91
C ASP A 113 16.69 -11.20 -20.28
N GLU A 114 15.85 -11.83 -19.46
CA GLU A 114 14.76 -11.16 -18.73
C GLU A 114 15.26 -10.04 -17.79
N LEU A 115 16.38 -10.26 -17.08
CA LEU A 115 16.94 -9.24 -16.20
C LEU A 115 17.57 -8.08 -16.99
N ILE A 116 18.18 -8.40 -18.13
CA ILE A 116 18.74 -7.41 -19.07
C ILE A 116 17.61 -6.53 -19.60
N ALA A 117 16.56 -7.14 -20.16
CA ALA A 117 15.38 -6.43 -20.66
C ALA A 117 14.71 -5.59 -19.57
N TYR A 118 14.59 -6.12 -18.34
CA TYR A 118 14.05 -5.37 -17.21
C TYR A 118 14.92 -4.14 -16.87
N SER A 119 16.25 -4.23 -16.92
CA SER A 119 17.15 -3.11 -16.62
C SER A 119 17.04 -1.94 -17.62
N GLU A 120 16.44 -2.18 -18.78
CA GLU A 120 16.19 -1.21 -19.85
C GLU A 120 14.73 -0.74 -19.90
N SER A 121 13.85 -1.30 -19.07
CA SER A 121 12.40 -1.07 -19.10
C SER A 121 11.93 0.22 -18.41
N GLU A 122 12.84 1.06 -17.91
CA GLU A 122 12.51 2.19 -17.03
C GLU A 122 11.46 3.14 -17.62
N ALA A 123 11.62 3.54 -18.88
CA ALA A 123 10.68 4.42 -19.56
C ALA A 123 9.27 3.81 -19.67
N ALA A 124 9.18 2.52 -20.02
CA ALA A 124 7.90 1.83 -20.13
C ALA A 124 7.18 1.72 -18.78
N LEU A 125 7.91 1.44 -17.69
CA LEU A 125 7.33 1.36 -16.35
C LEU A 125 6.89 2.73 -15.81
N ILE A 126 7.58 3.80 -16.21
CA ILE A 126 7.20 5.19 -15.94
C ILE A 126 5.86 5.50 -16.62
N ASP A 127 5.69 5.13 -17.89
CA ASP A 127 4.45 5.34 -18.62
C ASP A 127 3.28 4.54 -18.02
N GLU A 128 3.53 3.28 -17.64
CA GLU A 128 2.53 2.44 -16.96
C GLU A 128 2.14 3.02 -15.59
N THR A 129 3.12 3.54 -14.83
CA THR A 129 2.87 4.24 -13.56
C THR A 129 1.96 5.46 -13.76
N LEU A 130 2.18 6.23 -14.82
CA LEU A 130 1.32 7.38 -15.14
C LEU A 130 -0.10 6.95 -15.48
N ALA A 131 -0.25 5.89 -16.27
CA ALA A 131 -1.55 5.34 -16.63
C ALA A 131 -2.34 4.86 -15.40
N ILE A 132 -1.67 4.16 -14.46
CA ILE A 132 -2.28 3.72 -13.19
C ILE A 132 -2.77 4.94 -12.39
N LYS A 133 -1.91 5.94 -12.19
CA LYS A 133 -2.27 7.15 -11.43
C LYS A 133 -3.39 7.94 -12.06
N GLU A 134 -3.42 8.02 -13.39
CA GLU A 134 -4.50 8.69 -14.10
C GLU A 134 -5.82 7.93 -13.94
N ALA A 135 -5.80 6.60 -14.04
CA ALA A 135 -6.97 5.76 -13.82
C ALA A 135 -7.50 5.90 -12.38
N GLU A 136 -6.62 5.83 -11.37
CA GLU A 136 -6.98 6.05 -9.97
C GLU A 136 -7.56 7.45 -9.73
N ARG A 137 -6.97 8.47 -10.37
CA ARG A 137 -7.49 9.84 -10.31
C ARG A 137 -8.89 9.93 -10.89
N LYS A 138 -9.14 9.35 -12.07
CA LYS A 138 -10.47 9.34 -12.71
C LYS A 138 -11.51 8.65 -11.82
N VAL A 139 -11.18 7.47 -11.29
CA VAL A 139 -12.09 6.73 -10.37
C VAL A 139 -12.40 7.56 -9.12
N LYS A 140 -11.41 8.25 -8.57
CA LYS A 140 -11.59 9.14 -7.42
C LYS A 140 -12.46 10.34 -7.76
N GLU A 141 -12.20 11.01 -8.87
CA GLU A 141 -12.98 12.16 -9.36
C GLU A 141 -14.45 11.76 -9.63
N GLU A 142 -14.68 10.63 -10.30
CA GLU A 142 -16.02 10.07 -10.51
C GLU A 142 -16.73 9.79 -9.19
N ARG A 143 -16.02 9.21 -8.22
CA ARG A 143 -16.59 8.96 -6.89
C ARG A 143 -16.94 10.26 -6.18
N GLU A 144 -16.07 11.26 -6.21
CA GLU A 144 -16.31 12.57 -5.61
C GLU A 144 -17.49 13.30 -6.26
N GLU A 145 -17.61 13.24 -7.59
CA GLU A 145 -18.75 13.78 -8.34
C GLU A 145 -20.06 13.11 -7.91
N ARG A 146 -20.08 11.77 -7.81
CA ARG A 146 -21.26 11.03 -7.32
C ARG A 146 -21.64 11.39 -5.88
N ILE A 147 -20.64 11.67 -5.03
CA ILE A 147 -20.87 12.12 -3.66
C ILE A 147 -21.45 13.53 -3.63
N LYS A 148 -20.92 14.46 -4.45
CA LYS A 148 -21.37 15.86 -4.49
C LYS A 148 -22.74 16.03 -5.15
N ASN A 149 -23.05 15.18 -6.14
CA ASN A 149 -24.26 15.25 -6.96
C ASN A 149 -25.16 14.01 -6.80
N PRO A 150 -25.64 13.71 -5.57
CA PRO A 150 -26.44 12.51 -5.30
C PRO A 150 -27.78 12.47 -6.06
N GLN A 151 -28.27 13.62 -6.55
CA GLN A 151 -29.49 13.71 -7.37
C GLN A 151 -29.36 13.02 -8.74
N ASN A 152 -28.15 12.76 -9.22
CA ASN A 152 -27.92 12.12 -10.53
C ASN A 152 -27.82 10.59 -10.44
N LEU A 153 -27.93 10.01 -9.24
CA LEU A 153 -27.78 8.58 -9.02
C LEU A 153 -29.09 7.82 -9.22
N SER A 154 -29.01 6.56 -9.59
CA SER A 154 -30.13 5.62 -9.67
C SER A 154 -30.07 4.56 -8.57
N VAL A 155 -31.11 3.73 -8.41
CA VAL A 155 -31.06 2.60 -7.46
C VAL A 155 -29.89 1.65 -7.73
N THR A 156 -29.54 1.44 -9.00
CA THR A 156 -28.45 0.53 -9.38
C THR A 156 -27.07 0.99 -8.89
N ASP A 157 -26.95 2.28 -8.59
CA ASP A 157 -25.75 2.88 -8.02
C ASP A 157 -25.61 2.65 -6.51
N PHE A 158 -26.69 2.25 -5.84
CA PHE A 158 -26.75 2.22 -4.39
C PHE A 158 -25.92 1.06 -3.83
N THR A 159 -24.81 1.42 -3.21
CA THR A 159 -23.95 0.52 -2.45
C THR A 159 -23.77 1.06 -1.04
N TYR A 160 -23.47 0.17 -0.09
CA TYR A 160 -23.21 0.59 1.29
C TYR A 160 -22.17 1.71 1.37
N SER A 161 -21.04 1.55 0.68
CA SER A 161 -19.93 2.49 0.74
C SER A 161 -20.31 3.84 0.16
N LEU A 162 -20.95 3.88 -1.02
CA LEU A 162 -21.34 5.14 -1.65
C LEU A 162 -22.40 5.89 -0.81
N LEU A 163 -23.46 5.20 -0.39
CA LEU A 163 -24.50 5.80 0.44
C LEU A 163 -23.94 6.30 1.77
N ASN A 164 -23.04 5.55 2.41
CA ASN A 164 -22.43 5.97 3.66
C ASN A 164 -21.60 7.25 3.50
N ASP A 165 -20.83 7.36 2.42
CA ASP A 165 -20.02 8.54 2.12
C ASP A 165 -20.91 9.75 1.77
N ILE A 166 -21.98 9.56 0.99
CA ILE A 166 -22.96 10.62 0.69
C ILE A 166 -23.58 11.17 1.98
N PHE A 167 -24.15 10.30 2.82
CA PHE A 167 -24.75 10.74 4.07
C PHE A 167 -23.73 11.45 4.98
N PHE A 168 -22.49 10.94 5.04
CA PHE A 168 -21.44 11.58 5.82
C PHE A 168 -21.07 12.96 5.29
N ALA A 169 -20.94 13.11 3.96
CA ALA A 169 -20.59 14.36 3.31
C ALA A 169 -21.68 15.43 3.44
N HIS A 170 -22.95 15.05 3.35
CA HIS A 170 -24.09 15.99 3.34
C HIS A 170 -24.72 16.22 4.71
N LEU A 171 -24.77 15.21 5.57
CA LEU A 171 -25.44 15.26 6.88
C LEU A 171 -24.50 15.07 8.07
N GLY A 172 -23.21 14.83 7.82
CA GLY A 172 -22.20 14.65 8.86
C GLY A 172 -22.29 13.30 9.59
N LYS A 173 -21.62 13.24 10.75
CA LYS A 173 -21.63 12.07 11.63
C LYS A 173 -22.94 12.02 12.43
N CYS A 174 -23.59 10.85 12.47
CA CYS A 174 -24.81 10.67 13.26
C CYS A 174 -24.87 9.30 13.96
N THR A 175 -25.71 9.24 14.99
CA THR A 175 -26.29 8.01 15.54
C THR A 175 -27.80 8.14 15.50
N GLY A 176 -28.52 7.04 15.31
CA GLY A 176 -29.96 7.06 15.07
C GLY A 176 -30.30 7.20 13.59
N GLN A 177 -31.46 7.76 13.30
CA GLN A 177 -32.03 7.81 11.95
C GLN A 177 -31.79 9.17 11.29
N GLN A 178 -31.44 9.14 10.00
CA GLN A 178 -31.39 10.29 9.10
C GLN A 178 -32.02 9.92 7.78
N GLU A 179 -32.54 10.91 7.06
CA GLU A 179 -33.16 10.71 5.76
C GLU A 179 -32.66 11.77 4.78
N MET A 180 -32.46 11.38 3.53
CA MET A 180 -32.21 12.31 2.43
C MET A 180 -32.69 11.73 1.11
N ASN A 181 -33.02 12.60 0.17
CA ASN A 181 -33.34 12.21 -1.19
C ASN A 181 -32.05 12.01 -2.00
N ILE A 182 -31.95 10.87 -2.70
CA ILE A 182 -30.84 10.51 -3.60
C ILE A 182 -31.48 10.00 -4.89
N GLY A 183 -31.18 10.60 -6.04
CA GLY A 183 -31.85 10.22 -7.30
C GLY A 183 -33.36 10.45 -7.32
N GLY A 184 -33.89 11.33 -6.46
CA GLY A 184 -35.33 11.47 -6.25
C GLY A 184 -35.95 10.39 -5.36
N ILE A 185 -35.15 9.47 -4.81
CA ILE A 185 -35.58 8.38 -3.93
C ILE A 185 -35.33 8.76 -2.47
N PRO A 186 -36.34 8.68 -1.59
CA PRO A 186 -36.13 8.87 -0.16
C PRO A 186 -35.33 7.68 0.39
N VAL A 187 -34.12 7.96 0.86
CA VAL A 187 -33.26 6.97 1.50
C VAL A 187 -33.18 7.29 2.98
N THR A 188 -33.48 6.31 3.81
CA THR A 188 -33.30 6.38 5.27
C THR A 188 -32.03 5.64 5.66
N LYS A 189 -31.15 6.29 6.44
CA LYS A 189 -29.99 5.70 7.09
C LYS A 189 -30.23 5.59 8.58
N THR A 190 -30.05 4.40 9.14
CA THR A 190 -30.10 4.14 10.58
C THR A 190 -28.74 3.67 11.05
N VAL A 191 -28.15 4.35 12.04
CA VAL A 191 -26.85 4.03 12.63
C VAL A 191 -27.04 3.63 14.09
N LEU A 192 -26.75 2.36 14.40
CA LEU A 192 -26.90 1.78 15.73
C LEU A 192 -25.52 1.50 16.36
N PRO A 193 -25.17 2.14 17.48
CA PRO A 193 -23.91 1.87 18.16
C PRO A 193 -23.96 0.54 18.92
N HIS A 194 -22.96 -0.30 18.72
CA HIS A 194 -22.72 -1.52 19.48
C HIS A 194 -21.38 -1.45 20.20
N ARG A 195 -21.32 -1.98 21.42
CA ARG A 195 -20.09 -2.02 22.23
C ARG A 195 -19.53 -3.42 22.39
N SER A 196 -18.23 -3.53 22.57
CA SER A 196 -17.60 -4.76 23.02
C SER A 196 -18.11 -5.19 24.40
N ASN A 197 -17.97 -6.46 24.78
CA ASN A 197 -18.37 -6.91 26.13
C ASN A 197 -17.67 -6.13 27.26
N SER A 198 -16.42 -5.73 27.06
CA SER A 198 -15.67 -4.88 28.00
C SER A 198 -16.12 -3.41 27.99
N GLY A 199 -16.85 -2.97 26.96
CA GLY A 199 -17.33 -1.59 26.79
C GLY A 199 -16.27 -0.60 26.30
N LYS A 200 -15.01 -1.05 26.12
CA LYS A 200 -13.86 -0.22 25.72
C LYS A 200 -13.82 0.10 24.22
N SER A 201 -14.43 -0.76 23.42
CA SER A 201 -14.45 -0.63 21.96
C SER A 201 -15.90 -0.52 21.50
N HIS A 202 -16.10 0.17 20.39
CA HIS A 202 -17.41 0.33 19.77
C HIS A 202 -17.29 0.13 18.27
N ASP A 203 -18.39 -0.27 17.67
CA ASP A 203 -18.59 -0.39 16.25
C ASP A 203 -20.07 -0.08 15.96
N PHE A 204 -20.42 0.16 14.70
CA PHE A 204 -21.77 0.57 14.33
C PHE A 204 -22.39 -0.43 13.37
N GLU A 205 -23.64 -0.77 13.61
CA GLU A 205 -24.51 -1.32 12.58
C GLU A 205 -25.09 -0.14 11.78
N VAL A 206 -25.09 -0.26 10.45
CA VAL A 206 -25.62 0.76 9.57
C VAL A 206 -26.58 0.11 8.59
N VAL A 207 -27.79 0.64 8.53
CA VAL A 207 -28.87 0.16 7.69
C VAL A 207 -29.33 1.28 6.78
N PHE A 208 -29.36 1.04 5.48
CA PHE A 208 -30.07 1.88 4.53
C PHE A 208 -31.36 1.19 4.12
N THR A 209 -32.46 1.93 4.11
CA THR A 209 -33.76 1.48 3.60
C THR A 209 -34.31 2.51 2.61
N PHE A 210 -34.85 2.03 1.50
CA PHE A 210 -35.47 2.84 0.46
C PHE A 210 -36.48 1.99 -0.32
N THR A 211 -37.30 2.63 -1.14
CA THR A 211 -38.21 1.95 -2.06
C THR A 211 -37.68 2.12 -3.47
N ASP A 212 -37.56 1.02 -4.22
CA ASP A 212 -37.08 1.07 -5.60
C ASP A 212 -38.15 1.50 -6.61
N GLU A 213 -37.76 1.56 -7.89
CA GLU A 213 -38.62 1.97 -9.00
C GLU A 213 -39.82 1.02 -9.22
N ASN A 214 -39.75 -0.22 -8.73
CA ASN A 214 -40.86 -1.19 -8.79
C ASN A 214 -41.80 -1.06 -7.59
N GLY A 215 -41.50 -0.19 -6.63
CA GLY A 215 -42.25 -0.04 -5.39
C GLY A 215 -41.84 -1.05 -4.30
N GLU A 216 -40.76 -1.80 -4.50
CA GLU A 216 -40.29 -2.78 -3.52
C GLU A 216 -39.36 -2.14 -2.49
N SER A 217 -39.52 -2.52 -1.22
CA SER A 217 -38.65 -2.04 -0.15
C SER A 217 -37.32 -2.79 -0.17
N GLN A 218 -36.24 -2.02 -0.32
CA GLN A 218 -34.87 -2.52 -0.37
C GLN A 218 -34.11 -2.17 0.91
N ARG A 219 -33.13 -3.02 1.26
CA ARG A 219 -32.30 -2.83 2.44
C ARG A 219 -30.84 -3.17 2.18
N ILE A 220 -29.93 -2.26 2.54
CA ILE A 220 -28.47 -2.47 2.51
C ILE A 220 -27.93 -2.38 3.93
N ILE A 221 -27.20 -3.41 4.38
CA ILE A 221 -26.79 -3.53 5.79
C ILE A 221 -25.28 -3.72 5.90
N LYS A 222 -24.65 -2.97 6.81
CA LYS A 222 -23.36 -3.29 7.40
C LYS A 222 -23.58 -3.68 8.85
N ASN A 223 -23.39 -4.96 9.15
CA ASN A 223 -23.53 -5.49 10.50
C ASN A 223 -22.39 -4.98 11.39
N SER A 224 -22.68 -4.81 12.68
CA SER A 224 -21.61 -4.60 13.66
C SER A 224 -20.95 -5.91 14.05
N MET A 225 -19.62 -5.91 14.19
CA MET A 225 -18.88 -7.04 14.78
C MET A 225 -19.25 -7.29 16.25
N TYR A 226 -19.90 -6.32 16.91
CA TYR A 226 -20.34 -6.42 18.29
C TYR A 226 -21.84 -6.63 18.44
N ALA A 227 -22.61 -6.78 17.35
CA ALA A 227 -24.06 -6.91 17.42
C ALA A 227 -24.51 -8.03 18.38
N GLY A 228 -23.85 -9.19 18.32
CA GLY A 228 -24.17 -10.35 19.17
C GLY A 228 -23.62 -10.31 20.61
N ASN A 229 -22.90 -9.25 20.99
CA ASN A 229 -22.30 -9.16 22.32
C ASN A 229 -23.35 -9.01 23.41
N ARG A 230 -23.08 -9.68 24.54
CA ARG A 230 -23.92 -9.65 25.75
C ARG A 230 -24.24 -8.24 26.23
N ARG A 231 -23.32 -7.29 26.05
CA ARG A 231 -23.53 -5.89 26.42
C ARG A 231 -24.65 -5.20 25.64
N ASN A 232 -24.87 -5.60 24.39
CA ASN A 232 -25.87 -4.99 23.50
C ASN A 232 -27.21 -5.74 23.54
N ASP A 233 -27.36 -6.66 24.49
CA ASP A 233 -28.54 -7.51 24.67
C ASP A 233 -29.17 -7.22 26.03
N ALA A 234 -30.39 -6.69 26.04
CA ALA A 234 -31.07 -6.25 27.26
C ALA A 234 -31.28 -7.40 28.27
N ASP A 235 -31.49 -8.61 27.79
CA ASP A 235 -31.77 -9.78 28.64
C ASP A 235 -30.49 -10.39 29.21
N ARG A 236 -29.37 -10.22 28.50
CA ARG A 236 -28.09 -10.83 28.87
C ARG A 236 -27.09 -9.86 29.51
N ASN A 237 -27.32 -8.54 29.53
CA ASN A 237 -26.29 -7.55 29.92
C ASN A 237 -25.90 -7.51 31.42
N HIS A 238 -26.54 -8.31 32.27
CA HIS A 238 -26.34 -8.30 33.71
C HIS A 238 -24.89 -8.64 34.12
N GLY A 239 -24.36 -7.97 35.15
CA GLY A 239 -23.03 -8.25 35.73
C GLY A 239 -21.83 -7.81 34.87
N LEU A 240 -22.02 -6.95 33.88
CA LEU A 240 -20.93 -6.36 33.09
C LEU A 240 -20.37 -5.08 33.75
N PRO A 241 -19.06 -4.79 33.62
CA PRO A 241 -18.48 -3.56 34.17
C PRO A 241 -19.11 -2.31 33.53
N ASN A 242 -19.39 -1.28 34.32
CA ASN A 242 -19.86 0.00 33.81
C ASN A 242 -18.75 0.66 32.97
N SER A 243 -19.06 1.09 31.75
CA SER A 243 -18.11 1.81 30.89
C SER A 243 -17.85 3.26 31.32
N ARG A 244 -18.39 3.68 32.48
CA ARG A 244 -18.10 4.98 33.11
C ARG A 244 -16.80 4.88 33.90
N GLY A 245 -15.69 4.86 33.18
CA GLY A 245 -14.36 5.12 33.70
C GLY A 245 -13.55 5.76 32.59
N TYR A 246 -12.99 6.93 32.87
CA TYR A 246 -12.33 7.90 31.98
C TYR A 246 -13.28 8.96 31.38
N ARG A 247 -13.30 10.11 32.08
CA ARG A 247 -13.53 11.44 31.51
C ARG A 247 -12.39 11.78 30.56
#